data_AF-A0A6G8U2K5-F1
#
_entry.id   AF-A0A6G8U2K5-F1
#
_cell.length_a   1.000
_cell.length_b   1.000
_cell.length_c   1.000
_cell.angle_alpha   90.00
_cell.angle_beta   90.00
_cell.angle_gamma   90.00
#
_symmetry.space_group_name_H-M   'P 1'
#
loop_
_entity.id
_entity.type
_entity.pdbx_description
1 polymer ?
#
loop_
_entity_poly.entity_id
_entity_poly.type
_entity_poly.pdbx_seq_one_letter_code
_entity_poly.pdbx_strand_id
1 'polypeptide(L)'
;MPLLPRISYGTEAYSEKVARRLRAVNIAAWSIAAATLFFAILRFLDPRPEMLSRALANLGATLVLASVPLLHRFGPLVAPLTLIGFVYLFLIYVVMQVGMDGGAWLAYLSAAALAMLLVGTERLWLCIALCAIAAFIVICLQTLVPDNTGLLSDKSLFFGNFIFNVLANMALIFVIVYYAVGQIARAEAAAEREFQRSEELLVNILPRDVAERLKLQSGKIIADRFENASVLFLDLAGSTALASHLSPDLFVSFLNDMFTRLDDRSNALVSRKSRRQATAIWL
;
A
#
# COMPACT_ATOMS: atom_id res chain seq x y z
N MET A 1 8.61 -3.44 14.49
CA MET A 1 9.05 -2.04 14.24
C MET A 1 8.98 -1.78 12.74
N PRO A 2 8.36 -0.72 12.23
CA PRO A 2 8.42 -0.45 10.79
C PRO A 2 9.87 -0.14 10.40
N LEU A 3 10.47 -0.99 9.55
CA LEU A 3 11.84 -0.84 9.05
C LEU A 3 12.05 0.41 8.17
N LEU A 4 10.97 1.07 7.74
CA LEU A 4 11.01 2.26 6.89
C LEU A 4 10.32 3.43 7.61
N PRO A 5 10.96 4.62 7.70
CA PRO A 5 10.34 5.80 8.26
C PRO A 5 9.07 6.19 7.48
N ARG A 6 8.11 6.86 8.14
CA ARG A 6 6.92 7.43 7.47
C ARG A 6 7.35 8.58 6.56
N ILE A 7 7.77 8.24 5.35
CA ILE A 7 8.10 9.20 4.30
C ILE A 7 6.77 9.72 3.73
N SER A 8 6.23 10.83 4.25
CA SER A 8 5.01 11.48 3.73
C SER A 8 5.27 12.61 2.73
N TYR A 9 6.54 12.94 2.49
CA TYR A 9 6.94 14.14 1.77
C TYR A 9 6.26 14.29 0.40
N GLY A 10 5.53 15.39 0.21
CA GLY A 10 4.83 15.71 -1.04
C GLY A 10 3.60 14.82 -1.34
N THR A 11 3.18 13.96 -0.42
CA THR A 11 2.05 13.02 -0.63
C THR A 11 0.78 13.37 0.15
N GLU A 12 0.83 14.39 1.01
CA GLU A 12 -0.21 14.70 2.00
C GLU A 12 -1.52 15.24 1.39
N ALA A 13 -1.42 15.90 0.23
CA ALA A 13 -2.58 16.43 -0.49
C ALA A 13 -3.37 15.36 -1.28
N TYR A 14 -2.89 14.11 -1.30
CA TYR A 14 -3.46 13.04 -2.11
C TYR A 14 -4.29 12.06 -1.25
N SER A 15 -5.30 11.43 -1.87
CA SER A 15 -6.01 10.32 -1.24
C SER A 15 -5.02 9.20 -0.85
N GLU A 16 -5.30 8.47 0.22
CA GLU A 16 -4.36 7.47 0.75
C GLU A 16 -3.99 6.40 -0.30
N LYS A 17 -4.90 6.08 -1.24
CA LYS A 17 -4.61 5.20 -2.39
C LYS A 17 -3.47 5.76 -3.27
N VAL A 18 -3.54 7.03 -3.63
CA VAL A 18 -2.53 7.70 -4.46
C VAL A 18 -1.27 8.01 -3.66
N ALA A 19 -1.41 8.45 -2.41
CA ALA A 19 -0.30 8.76 -1.52
C ALA A 19 0.62 7.53 -1.34
N ARG A 20 0.07 6.33 -1.10
CA ARG A 20 0.85 5.08 -1.00
C ARG A 20 1.75 4.85 -2.22
N ARG A 21 1.22 5.07 -3.42
CA ARG A 21 1.99 4.96 -4.67
C ARG A 21 3.13 5.97 -4.72
N LEU A 22 2.83 7.24 -4.43
CA LEU A 22 3.83 8.31 -4.44
C LEU A 22 4.92 8.13 -3.37
N ARG A 23 4.59 7.50 -2.23
CA ARG A 23 5.59 7.09 -1.24
C ARG A 23 6.54 6.02 -1.79
N ALA A 24 6.05 5.07 -2.58
CA ALA A 24 6.90 4.11 -3.29
C ALA A 24 7.82 4.80 -4.31
N VAL A 25 7.31 5.82 -5.01
CA VAL A 25 8.13 6.68 -5.91
C VAL A 25 9.24 7.39 -5.14
N ASN A 26 8.95 7.96 -3.96
CA ASN A 26 9.98 8.59 -3.13
C ASN A 26 11.06 7.61 -2.69
N ILE A 27 10.65 6.42 -2.22
CA ILE A 27 11.59 5.37 -1.81
C ILE A 27 12.48 4.98 -2.99
N ALA A 28 11.90 4.72 -4.17
CA ALA A 28 12.67 4.38 -5.36
C ALA A 28 13.62 5.51 -5.76
N ALA A 29 13.14 6.74 -5.82
CA ALA A 29 13.94 7.90 -6.19
C ALA A 29 15.15 8.09 -5.28
N TRP A 30 14.97 8.00 -3.96
CA TRP A 30 16.07 8.17 -3.01
C TRP A 30 17.01 6.96 -2.95
N SER A 31 16.51 5.73 -3.09
CA SER A 31 17.36 4.55 -3.21
C SER A 31 18.23 4.61 -4.46
N ILE A 32 17.67 5.02 -5.61
CA ILE A 32 18.41 5.17 -6.86
C ILE A 32 19.40 6.35 -6.74
N ALA A 33 18.99 7.49 -6.17
CA ALA A 33 19.88 8.63 -5.93
C ALA A 33 21.08 8.26 -5.04
N ALA A 34 20.88 7.46 -4.00
CA ALA A 34 21.95 6.96 -3.13
C ALA A 34 22.92 6.04 -3.88
N ALA A 35 22.40 5.15 -4.74
CA ALA A 35 23.23 4.29 -5.58
C ALA A 35 24.03 5.10 -6.61
N THR A 36 23.44 6.12 -7.23
CA THR A 36 24.13 7.03 -8.14
C THR A 36 25.18 7.89 -7.42
N LEU A 37 24.91 8.31 -6.18
CA LEU A 37 25.84 9.08 -5.36
C LEU A 37 27.09 8.26 -5.03
N PHE A 38 26.94 6.96 -4.74
CA PHE A 38 28.06 6.06 -4.54
C PHE A 38 29.01 6.08 -5.76
N PHE A 39 28.47 5.97 -6.97
CA PHE A 39 29.27 6.10 -8.19
C PHE A 39 29.88 7.49 -8.34
N ALA A 40 29.16 8.57 -8.03
CA ALA A 40 29.70 9.93 -8.06
C ALA A 40 30.95 10.06 -7.18
N ILE A 41 30.89 9.53 -5.95
CA ILE A 41 32.02 9.53 -5.00
C ILE A 41 33.18 8.71 -5.55
N LEU A 42 32.93 7.49 -6.05
CA LEU A 42 34.00 6.65 -6.62
C LEU A 42 34.70 7.33 -7.80
N ARG A 43 33.97 8.03 -8.68
CA ARG A 43 34.56 8.77 -9.79
C ARG A 43 35.34 10.01 -9.34
N PHE A 44 34.92 10.65 -8.25
CA PHE A 44 35.63 11.80 -7.69
C PHE A 44 36.97 11.41 -7.04
N LEU A 45 37.04 10.20 -6.48
CA LEU A 45 38.27 9.65 -5.89
C LEU A 45 39.28 9.15 -6.92
N ASP A 46 38.88 8.98 -8.18
CA ASP A 46 39.78 8.55 -9.25
C ASP A 46 40.57 9.77 -9.80
N PRO A 47 41.91 9.77 -9.73
CA PRO A 47 42.74 10.92 -10.07
C PRO A 47 42.78 11.24 -11.58
N ARG A 48 42.17 10.43 -12.44
CA ARG A 48 42.13 10.67 -13.90
C ARG A 48 41.26 11.89 -14.23
N PRO A 49 41.73 12.86 -15.04
CA PRO A 49 40.99 14.10 -15.32
C PRO A 49 39.67 13.86 -16.05
N GLU A 50 39.57 12.79 -16.84
CA GLU A 50 38.32 12.41 -17.51
C GLU A 50 37.24 11.86 -16.57
N MET A 51 37.59 11.52 -15.32
CA MET A 51 36.63 11.03 -14.33
C MET A 51 35.87 12.18 -13.67
N LEU A 52 36.44 13.39 -13.62
CA LEU A 52 35.82 14.55 -12.99
C LEU A 52 34.51 14.95 -13.67
N SER A 53 34.48 15.03 -15.00
CA SER A 53 33.26 15.33 -15.76
C SER A 53 32.17 14.28 -15.53
N ARG A 54 32.56 13.01 -15.42
CA ARG A 54 31.66 11.89 -15.13
C ARG A 54 31.17 11.91 -13.68
N ALA A 55 32.01 12.31 -12.73
CA ALA A 55 31.62 12.49 -11.34
C ALA A 55 30.58 13.60 -11.20
N LEU A 56 30.78 14.74 -11.87
CA LEU A 56 29.82 15.84 -11.92
C LEU A 56 28.51 15.43 -12.58
N ALA A 57 28.54 14.66 -13.67
CA ALA A 57 27.33 14.13 -14.30
C ALA A 57 26.54 13.21 -13.36
N ASN A 58 27.22 12.31 -12.62
CA ASN A 58 26.56 11.45 -11.62
C ASN A 58 26.00 12.27 -10.46
N LEU A 59 26.73 13.27 -9.97
CA LEU A 59 26.26 14.16 -8.89
C LEU A 59 25.03 14.96 -9.32
N GLY A 60 25.03 15.48 -10.55
CA GLY A 60 23.86 16.14 -11.14
C GLY A 60 22.65 15.18 -11.22
N ALA A 61 22.86 13.94 -11.66
CA ALA A 61 21.82 12.93 -11.69
C ALA A 61 21.29 12.58 -10.30
N THR A 62 22.16 12.45 -9.29
CA THR A 62 21.76 12.27 -7.89
C THR A 62 20.85 13.41 -7.42
N LEU A 63 21.18 14.66 -7.72
CA LEU A 63 20.36 15.81 -7.34
C LEU A 63 19.00 15.79 -8.03
N VAL A 64 18.97 15.48 -9.33
CA VAL A 64 17.71 15.35 -10.09
C VAL A 64 16.85 14.25 -9.48
N LEU A 65 17.40 13.06 -9.25
CA LEU A 65 16.69 11.93 -8.64
C LEU A 65 16.19 12.25 -7.23
N ALA A 66 17.02 12.89 -6.39
CA ALA A 66 16.64 13.31 -5.04
C ALA A 66 15.51 14.35 -5.03
N SER A 67 15.41 15.15 -6.11
CA SER A 67 14.38 16.19 -6.28
C SER A 67 13.05 15.69 -6.83
N VAL A 68 12.97 14.43 -7.33
CA VAL A 68 11.74 13.82 -7.89
C VAL A 68 10.50 13.99 -7.00
N PRO A 69 10.55 13.86 -5.66
CA PRO A 69 9.38 14.06 -4.80
C PRO A 69 8.74 15.46 -4.91
N LEU A 70 9.51 16.48 -5.31
CA LEU A 70 8.99 17.83 -5.53
C LEU A 70 7.99 17.89 -6.69
N LEU A 71 8.11 16.96 -7.64
CA LEU A 71 7.22 16.88 -8.81
C LEU A 71 5.81 16.40 -8.46
N HIS A 72 5.58 15.92 -7.23
CA HIS A 72 4.24 15.57 -6.75
C HIS A 72 3.28 16.75 -6.79
N ARG A 73 3.76 18.00 -6.79
CA ARG A 73 2.91 19.21 -6.91
C ARG A 73 2.21 19.35 -8.26
N PHE A 74 2.74 18.72 -9.32
CA PHE A 74 2.23 18.86 -10.69
C PHE A 74 1.28 17.73 -11.10
N GLY A 75 1.04 16.76 -10.21
CA GLY A 75 0.10 15.68 -10.41
C GLY A 75 0.68 14.30 -10.08
N PRO A 76 -0.19 13.28 -10.01
CA PRO A 76 0.17 11.97 -9.48
C PRO A 76 0.94 11.08 -10.47
N LEU A 77 1.20 11.57 -11.69
CA LEU A 77 1.97 10.88 -12.74
C LEU A 77 3.31 11.52 -13.05
N VAL A 78 3.45 12.82 -12.77
CA VAL A 78 4.63 13.57 -13.24
C VAL A 78 5.90 13.01 -12.62
N ALA A 79 5.89 12.77 -11.30
CA ALA A 79 7.04 12.18 -10.61
C ALA A 79 7.42 10.77 -11.10
N PRO A 80 6.52 9.75 -11.13
CA PRO A 80 6.91 8.41 -11.58
C PRO A 80 7.36 8.37 -13.05
N LEU A 81 6.72 9.12 -13.95
CA LEU A 81 7.13 9.16 -15.35
C LEU A 81 8.48 9.87 -15.53
N THR A 82 8.70 10.97 -14.80
CA THR A 82 9.99 11.67 -14.82
C THR A 82 11.10 10.79 -14.25
N LEU A 83 10.83 10.08 -13.15
CA LEU A 83 11.77 9.14 -12.55
C LEU A 83 12.18 8.06 -13.56
N ILE A 84 11.22 7.36 -14.16
CA ILE A 84 11.49 6.26 -15.10
C ILE A 84 12.19 6.79 -16.35
N GLY A 85 11.67 7.85 -16.95
CA GLY A 85 12.25 8.44 -18.16
C GLY A 85 13.67 8.95 -17.94
N PHE A 86 13.91 9.65 -16.83
CA PHE A 86 15.25 10.12 -16.47
C PHE A 86 16.21 8.96 -16.20
N VAL A 87 15.78 7.95 -15.46
CA VAL A 87 16.60 6.75 -15.20
C VAL A 87 16.95 6.06 -16.52
N TYR A 88 16.03 5.89 -17.45
CA TYR A 88 16.33 5.28 -18.75
C TYR A 88 17.37 6.08 -19.53
N LEU A 89 17.17 7.40 -19.68
CA LEU A 89 18.13 8.25 -20.39
C LEU A 89 19.51 8.25 -19.70
N PHE A 90 19.53 8.30 -18.37
CA PHE A 90 20.77 8.29 -17.62
C PHE A 90 21.50 6.96 -17.70
N LEU A 91 20.78 5.84 -17.72
CA LEU A 91 21.37 4.51 -17.91
C LEU A 91 21.94 4.32 -19.32
N ILE A 92 21.30 4.87 -20.36
CA ILE A 92 21.91 4.93 -21.71
C ILE A 92 23.27 5.63 -21.62
N TYR A 93 23.31 6.82 -21.00
CA TYR A 93 24.55 7.57 -20.83
C TYR A 93 25.63 6.77 -20.07
N VAL A 94 25.26 6.09 -18.98
CA VAL A 94 26.19 5.28 -18.18
C VAL A 94 26.72 4.07 -18.97
N VAL A 95 25.83 3.33 -19.64
CA VAL A 95 26.22 2.14 -20.43
C VAL A 95 27.11 2.52 -21.60
N MET A 96 26.82 3.62 -22.30
CA MET A 96 27.68 4.15 -23.38
C MET A 96 29.09 4.51 -22.90
N GLN A 97 29.27 4.81 -21.61
CA GLN A 97 30.56 5.16 -21.03
C GLN A 97 31.32 3.94 -20.49
N VAL A 98 30.62 3.03 -19.80
CA VAL A 98 31.24 1.92 -19.05
C VAL A 98 31.25 0.60 -19.85
N GLY A 99 30.28 0.40 -20.73
CA GLY A 99 30.05 -0.85 -21.45
C GLY A 99 28.98 -1.74 -20.79
N MET A 100 28.58 -2.80 -21.49
CA MET A 100 27.53 -3.73 -21.03
C MET A 100 27.94 -4.55 -19.80
N ASP A 101 29.24 -4.88 -19.64
CA ASP A 101 29.75 -5.69 -18.54
C ASP A 101 29.67 -4.98 -17.17
N GLY A 102 29.47 -3.67 -17.15
CA GLY A 102 29.28 -2.91 -15.92
C GLY A 102 27.97 -3.24 -15.18
N GLY A 103 27.03 -3.95 -15.81
CA GLY A 103 25.79 -4.41 -15.21
C GLY A 103 24.73 -3.33 -14.96
N ALA A 104 24.97 -2.09 -15.38
CA ALA A 104 24.02 -0.98 -15.20
C ALA A 104 22.68 -1.24 -15.91
N TRP A 105 22.68 -2.02 -16.99
CA TRP A 105 21.48 -2.40 -17.74
C TRP A 105 20.48 -3.24 -16.91
N LEU A 106 20.91 -3.89 -15.82
CA LEU A 106 20.01 -4.62 -14.91
C LEU A 106 18.93 -3.71 -14.30
N ALA A 107 19.21 -2.41 -14.20
CA ALA A 107 18.23 -1.44 -13.71
C ALA A 107 17.03 -1.23 -14.65
N TYR A 108 17.13 -1.59 -15.94
CA TYR A 108 15.95 -1.61 -16.82
C TYR A 108 14.97 -2.71 -16.44
N LEU A 109 15.47 -3.89 -16.03
CA LEU A 109 14.63 -5.01 -15.60
C LEU A 109 13.90 -4.68 -14.31
N SER A 110 14.61 -4.11 -13.33
CA SER A 110 13.99 -3.68 -12.08
C SER A 110 12.97 -2.56 -12.30
N ALA A 111 13.29 -1.56 -13.13
CA ALA A 111 12.35 -0.51 -13.48
C ALA A 111 11.08 -1.05 -14.18
N ALA A 112 11.19 -2.02 -15.08
CA ALA A 112 10.05 -2.66 -15.73
C ALA A 112 9.17 -3.41 -14.71
N ALA A 113 9.77 -4.19 -13.81
CA ALA A 113 9.05 -4.90 -12.75
C ALA A 113 8.32 -3.94 -11.79
N LEU A 114 8.95 -2.80 -11.49
CA LEU A 114 8.42 -1.81 -10.56
C LEU A 114 7.47 -0.80 -11.22
N ALA A 115 7.43 -0.69 -12.55
CA ALA A 115 6.62 0.30 -13.28
C ALA A 115 5.14 0.23 -12.89
N MET A 116 4.60 -0.98 -12.73
CA MET A 116 3.20 -1.17 -12.33
C MET A 116 2.91 -0.65 -10.92
N LEU A 117 3.87 -0.79 -10.00
CA LEU A 117 3.75 -0.25 -8.65
C LEU A 117 3.89 1.28 -8.65
N LEU A 118 4.81 1.84 -9.43
CA LEU A 118 5.10 3.28 -9.45
C LEU A 118 4.05 4.10 -10.22
N VAL A 119 3.56 3.60 -11.35
CA VAL A 119 2.58 4.27 -12.22
C VAL A 119 1.14 3.92 -11.83
N GLY A 120 0.93 2.71 -11.31
CA GLY A 120 -0.36 2.18 -10.86
C GLY A 120 -1.01 1.21 -11.85
N THR A 121 -1.81 0.30 -11.31
CA THR A 121 -2.48 -0.78 -12.07
C THR A 121 -3.59 -0.28 -12.99
N GLU A 122 -4.16 0.89 -12.73
CA GLU A 122 -5.24 1.51 -13.53
C GLU A 122 -4.79 1.89 -14.95
N ARG A 123 -3.47 1.94 -15.20
CA ARG A 123 -2.89 2.42 -16.46
C ARG A 123 -2.01 1.36 -17.10
N LEU A 124 -2.54 0.14 -17.21
CA LEU A 124 -1.83 -1.03 -17.72
C LEU A 124 -1.10 -0.76 -19.06
N TRP A 125 -1.75 -0.07 -20.00
CA TRP A 125 -1.15 0.26 -21.30
C TRP A 125 0.10 1.13 -21.19
N LEU A 126 0.15 2.09 -20.24
CA LEU A 126 1.36 2.88 -20.00
C LEU A 126 2.49 2.01 -19.44
N CYS A 127 2.17 1.10 -18.51
CA CYS A 127 3.16 0.18 -17.96
C CYS A 127 3.73 -0.74 -19.04
N ILE A 128 2.87 -1.31 -19.90
CA ILE A 128 3.30 -2.13 -21.05
C ILE A 128 4.21 -1.33 -21.97
N ALA A 129 3.84 -0.09 -22.31
CA ALA A 129 4.65 0.77 -23.16
C ALA A 129 6.03 1.07 -22.54
N LEU A 130 6.09 1.38 -21.25
CA LEU A 130 7.36 1.62 -20.54
C LEU A 130 8.24 0.36 -20.52
N CYS A 131 7.66 -0.81 -20.28
CA CYS A 131 8.38 -2.08 -20.35
C CYS A 131 8.89 -2.39 -21.77
N ALA A 132 8.09 -2.12 -22.80
CA ALA A 132 8.50 -2.29 -24.20
C ALA A 132 9.65 -1.34 -24.57
N ILE A 133 9.60 -0.09 -24.11
CA ILE A 133 10.69 0.88 -24.28
C ILE A 133 11.95 0.39 -23.57
N ALA A 134 11.86 -0.11 -22.34
CA ALA A 134 13.00 -0.65 -21.61
C ALA A 134 13.64 -1.83 -22.35
N ALA A 135 12.82 -2.78 -22.82
CA ALA A 135 13.28 -3.94 -23.58
C ALA A 135 13.96 -3.51 -24.88
N PHE A 136 13.36 -2.58 -25.62
CA PHE A 136 13.94 -2.02 -26.85
C PHE A 136 15.30 -1.37 -26.57
N ILE A 137 15.40 -0.53 -25.53
CA ILE A 137 16.66 0.12 -25.15
C ILE A 137 17.73 -0.93 -24.81
N VAL A 138 17.41 -1.95 -24.02
CA VAL A 138 18.38 -3.01 -23.66
C VAL A 138 18.86 -3.77 -24.90
N ILE A 139 17.94 -4.13 -25.81
CA ILE A 139 18.29 -4.83 -27.07
C ILE A 139 19.20 -3.94 -27.94
N CYS A 140 18.87 -2.65 -28.07
CA CYS A 140 19.70 -1.69 -28.80
C CYS A 140 21.08 -1.53 -28.15
N LEU A 141 21.16 -1.40 -26.82
CA LEU A 141 22.44 -1.26 -26.12
C LEU A 141 23.32 -2.51 -26.29
N GLN A 142 22.74 -3.71 -26.20
CA GLN A 142 23.47 -4.97 -26.39
C GLN A 142 24.05 -5.13 -27.80
N THR A 143 23.44 -4.50 -28.81
CA THR A 143 23.88 -4.60 -30.20
C THR A 143 24.81 -3.48 -30.62
N LEU A 144 24.69 -2.29 -30.00
CA LEU A 144 25.42 -1.09 -30.39
C LEU A 144 26.64 -0.79 -29.50
N VAL A 145 26.62 -1.23 -28.24
CA VAL A 145 27.64 -0.86 -27.25
C VAL A 145 28.56 -2.05 -26.97
N PRO A 146 29.89 -1.88 -27.07
CA PRO A 146 30.85 -2.91 -26.68
C PRO A 146 30.72 -3.32 -25.21
N ASP A 147 31.08 -4.56 -24.89
CA ASP A 147 31.01 -5.10 -23.53
C ASP A 147 31.90 -4.31 -22.55
N ASN A 148 33.12 -3.97 -22.97
CA ASN A 148 34.03 -3.08 -22.27
C ASN A 148 34.51 -1.94 -23.20
N THR A 149 34.29 -0.69 -22.79
CA THR A 149 34.73 0.52 -23.51
C THR A 149 36.22 0.84 -23.34
N GLY A 150 36.91 0.12 -22.46
CA GLY A 150 38.31 0.37 -22.07
C GLY A 150 38.46 1.44 -20.99
N LEU A 151 37.36 2.04 -20.52
CA LEU A 151 37.39 3.11 -19.51
C LEU A 151 37.91 2.63 -18.15
N LEU A 152 37.62 1.37 -17.81
CA LEU A 152 37.97 0.75 -16.54
C LEU A 152 38.66 -0.58 -16.79
N SER A 153 39.57 -0.94 -15.88
CA SER A 153 40.15 -2.28 -15.84
C SER A 153 39.04 -3.31 -15.61
N ASP A 154 39.18 -4.50 -16.20
CA ASP A 154 38.21 -5.61 -16.06
C ASP A 154 37.88 -5.93 -14.60
N LYS A 155 38.89 -5.84 -13.71
CA LYS A 155 38.69 -6.02 -12.26
C LYS A 155 37.79 -4.93 -11.67
N SER A 156 37.98 -3.67 -12.04
CA SER A 156 37.16 -2.55 -11.57
C SER A 156 35.77 -2.53 -12.17
N LEU A 157 35.60 -3.05 -13.39
CA LEU A 157 34.28 -3.28 -13.99
C LEU A 157 33.50 -4.32 -13.19
N PHE A 158 34.10 -5.49 -12.96
CA PHE A 158 33.43 -6.55 -12.23
C PHE A 158 33.19 -6.21 -10.76
N PHE A 159 34.26 -5.97 -9.98
CA PHE A 159 34.15 -5.76 -8.53
C PHE A 159 33.51 -4.42 -8.17
N GLY A 160 33.76 -3.37 -8.98
CA GLY A 160 33.30 -2.02 -8.68
C GLY A 160 31.92 -1.70 -9.26
N ASN A 161 31.59 -2.17 -10.46
CA ASN A 161 30.34 -1.82 -11.14
C ASN A 161 29.36 -2.99 -11.14
N PHE A 162 29.74 -4.16 -11.66
CA PHE A 162 28.81 -5.28 -11.80
C PHE A 162 28.25 -5.74 -10.45
N ILE A 163 29.12 -6.07 -9.49
CA ILE A 163 28.70 -6.51 -8.14
C ILE A 163 27.84 -5.45 -7.47
N PHE A 164 28.24 -4.18 -7.52
CA PHE A 164 27.47 -3.10 -6.92
C PHE A 164 26.10 -2.94 -7.57
N ASN A 165 26.01 -2.94 -8.90
CA ASN A 165 24.74 -2.83 -9.62
C ASN A 165 23.81 -4.00 -9.31
N VAL A 166 24.32 -5.23 -9.19
CA VAL A 166 23.54 -6.40 -8.76
C VAL A 166 22.99 -6.18 -7.35
N LEU A 167 23.84 -5.82 -6.38
CA LEU A 167 23.44 -5.62 -4.99
C LEU A 167 22.46 -4.44 -4.84
N ALA A 168 22.71 -3.32 -5.53
CA ALA A 168 21.85 -2.15 -5.51
C ALA A 168 20.47 -2.44 -6.12
N ASN A 169 20.41 -3.20 -7.22
CA ASN A 169 19.14 -3.62 -7.82
C ASN A 169 18.37 -4.61 -6.93
N MET A 170 19.06 -5.59 -6.34
CA MET A 170 18.45 -6.52 -5.39
C MET A 170 17.88 -5.77 -4.18
N ALA A 171 18.65 -4.84 -3.61
CA ALA A 171 18.21 -4.01 -2.49
C ALA A 171 17.01 -3.14 -2.88
N LEU A 172 17.02 -2.50 -4.05
CA LEU A 172 15.91 -1.68 -4.54
C LEU A 172 14.63 -2.51 -4.68
N ILE A 173 14.69 -3.64 -5.37
CA ILE A 173 13.55 -4.53 -5.54
C ILE A 173 13.05 -5.00 -4.18
N PHE A 174 13.95 -5.46 -3.30
CA PHE A 174 13.58 -5.95 -1.97
C PHE A 174 12.88 -4.87 -1.14
N VAL A 175 13.42 -3.66 -1.06
CA VAL A 175 12.84 -2.55 -0.29
C VAL A 175 11.46 -2.19 -0.84
N ILE A 176 11.31 -2.11 -2.16
CA ILE A 176 10.06 -1.74 -2.81
C ILE A 176 9.00 -2.85 -2.65
N VAL A 177 9.38 -4.11 -2.83
CA VAL A 177 8.48 -5.26 -2.62
C VAL A 177 8.09 -5.39 -1.15
N TYR A 178 9.03 -5.25 -0.22
CA TYR A 178 8.76 -5.25 1.22
C TYR A 178 7.76 -4.14 1.58
N TYR A 179 7.95 -2.94 1.03
CA TYR A 179 7.00 -1.84 1.18
C TYR A 179 5.62 -2.22 0.62
N ALA A 180 5.54 -2.75 -0.60
CA ALA A 180 4.29 -3.13 -1.25
C ALA A 180 3.53 -4.22 -0.48
N VAL A 181 4.20 -5.30 -0.09
CA VAL A 181 3.61 -6.39 0.70
C VAL A 181 3.13 -5.90 2.06
N GLY A 182 3.93 -5.06 2.74
CA GLY A 182 3.53 -4.46 4.01
C GLY A 182 2.29 -3.57 3.89
N GLN A 183 2.06 -2.93 2.74
CA GLN A 183 0.84 -2.16 2.49
C GLN A 183 -0.38 -3.05 2.28
N ILE A 184 -0.22 -4.17 1.56
CA ILE A 184 -1.28 -5.14 1.33
C ILE A 184 -1.73 -5.73 2.67
N ALA A 185 -0.80 -6.19 3.50
CA ALA A 185 -1.12 -6.76 4.82
C ALA A 185 -1.85 -5.77 5.75
N ARG A 186 -1.51 -4.48 5.69
CA ARG A 186 -2.22 -3.44 6.47
C ARG A 186 -3.63 -3.18 5.94
N ALA A 187 -3.80 -3.19 4.62
CA ALA A 187 -5.11 -3.02 4.00
C ALA A 187 -6.03 -4.21 4.33
N GLU A 188 -5.49 -5.42 4.27
CA GLU A 188 -6.18 -6.65 4.65
C GLU A 188 -6.57 -6.65 6.13
N ALA A 189 -5.64 -6.31 7.03
CA ALA A 189 -5.94 -6.20 8.45
C ALA A 189 -6.98 -5.12 8.79
N ALA A 190 -7.02 -4.01 8.04
CA ALA A 190 -8.05 -2.99 8.21
C ALA A 190 -9.41 -3.46 7.70
N ALA A 191 -9.44 -4.13 6.55
CA ALA A 191 -10.65 -4.73 5.99
C ALA A 191 -11.23 -5.80 6.93
N GLU A 192 -10.38 -6.65 7.49
CA GLU A 192 -10.79 -7.69 8.45
C GLU A 192 -11.41 -7.08 9.71
N ARG A 193 -10.83 -5.99 10.25
CA ARG A 193 -11.41 -5.30 11.41
C ARG A 193 -12.78 -4.70 11.13
N GLU A 194 -12.95 -4.05 9.98
CA GLU A 194 -14.25 -3.50 9.59
C GLU A 194 -15.27 -4.61 9.33
N PHE A 195 -14.84 -5.73 8.74
CA PHE A 195 -15.67 -6.91 8.57
C PHE A 195 -16.14 -7.47 9.92
N GLN A 196 -15.23 -7.69 10.87
CA GLN A 196 -15.56 -8.16 12.22
C GLN A 196 -16.49 -7.20 12.95
N ARG A 197 -16.23 -5.89 12.86
CA ARG A 197 -17.12 -4.87 13.44
C ARG A 197 -18.52 -4.91 12.83
N SER A 198 -18.63 -5.11 11.51
CA SER A 198 -19.91 -5.26 10.84
C SER A 198 -20.64 -6.54 11.28
N GLU A 199 -19.91 -7.64 11.47
CA GLU A 199 -20.46 -8.91 11.97
C GLU A 199 -21.01 -8.78 13.40
N GLU A 200 -20.25 -8.14 14.29
CA GLU A 200 -20.66 -7.87 15.67
C GLU A 200 -21.91 -6.98 15.73
N LEU A 201 -21.92 -5.90 14.95
CA LEU A 201 -23.08 -5.01 14.88
C LEU A 201 -24.32 -5.70 14.32
N LEU A 202 -24.16 -6.57 13.33
CA LEU A 202 -25.30 -7.29 12.74
C LEU A 202 -25.95 -8.25 13.74
N VAL A 203 -25.15 -8.95 14.54
CA VAL A 203 -25.66 -9.86 15.59
C VAL A 203 -26.21 -9.10 16.79
N ASN A 204 -25.78 -7.86 17.04
CA ASN A 204 -26.38 -6.99 18.06
C ASN A 204 -27.80 -6.51 17.68
N ILE A 205 -28.15 -6.47 16.39
CA ILE A 205 -29.46 -5.99 15.92
C ILE A 205 -30.41 -7.15 15.61
N LEU A 206 -29.89 -8.24 15.06
CA LEU A 206 -30.68 -9.39 14.62
C LEU A 206 -30.25 -10.67 15.33
N PRO A 207 -31.20 -11.58 15.67
CA PRO A 207 -30.85 -12.93 16.09
C PRO A 207 -29.92 -13.60 15.07
N ARG A 208 -28.93 -14.36 15.56
CA ARG A 208 -27.87 -14.99 14.75
C ARG A 208 -28.42 -15.75 13.53
N ASP A 209 -29.46 -16.56 13.72
CA ASP A 209 -30.07 -17.36 12.65
C ASP A 209 -30.67 -16.49 11.53
N VAL A 210 -31.26 -15.34 11.89
CA VAL A 210 -31.81 -14.37 10.94
C VAL A 210 -30.68 -13.64 10.23
N ALA A 211 -29.63 -13.23 10.95
CA ALA A 211 -28.45 -12.57 10.38
C ALA A 211 -27.71 -13.46 9.35
N GLU A 212 -27.55 -14.76 9.63
CA GLU A 212 -26.93 -15.71 8.71
C GLU A 212 -27.77 -15.91 7.44
N ARG A 213 -29.09 -16.07 7.59
CA ARG A 213 -30.02 -16.17 6.45
C ARG A 213 -30.01 -14.90 5.60
N LEU A 214 -29.94 -13.72 6.22
CA LEU A 214 -29.87 -12.44 5.52
C LEU A 214 -28.60 -12.33 4.66
N LYS A 215 -27.45 -12.82 5.14
CA LYS A 215 -26.20 -12.85 4.37
C LYS A 215 -26.28 -13.81 3.18
N LEU A 216 -26.82 -15.01 3.38
CA LEU A 216 -26.89 -16.06 2.36
C LEU A 216 -27.95 -15.75 1.29
N GLN A 217 -29.02 -15.06 1.65
CA GLN A 217 -30.19 -14.82 0.80
C GLN A 217 -30.45 -13.33 0.60
N SER A 218 -29.40 -12.57 0.28
CA SER A 218 -29.50 -11.13 0.01
C SER A 218 -30.60 -10.84 -1.02
N GLY A 219 -31.55 -9.97 -0.65
CA GLY A 219 -32.67 -9.56 -1.51
C GLY A 219 -33.92 -10.45 -1.48
N LYS A 220 -33.95 -11.52 -0.68
CA LYS A 220 -35.17 -12.32 -0.45
C LYS A 220 -35.87 -11.91 0.85
N ILE A 221 -37.19 -11.94 0.82
CA ILE A 221 -38.01 -11.72 2.02
C ILE A 221 -37.81 -12.89 2.98
N ILE A 222 -37.34 -12.59 4.19
CA ILE A 222 -37.29 -13.55 5.30
C ILE A 222 -38.61 -13.42 6.08
N ALA A 223 -39.48 -14.41 5.97
CA ALA A 223 -40.75 -14.45 6.68
C ALA A 223 -40.95 -15.83 7.30
N ASP A 224 -40.82 -15.90 8.63
CA ASP A 224 -41.06 -17.12 9.39
C ASP A 224 -42.43 -17.05 10.08
N ARG A 225 -43.22 -18.13 9.95
CA ARG A 225 -44.51 -18.25 10.63
C ARG A 225 -44.31 -18.90 11.99
N PHE A 226 -44.70 -18.20 13.05
CA PHE A 226 -44.72 -18.74 14.41
C PHE A 226 -46.17 -19.04 14.81
N GLU A 227 -46.49 -20.30 15.10
CA GLU A 227 -47.84 -20.71 15.51
C GLU A 227 -48.17 -20.30 16.95
N ASN A 228 -47.16 -20.25 17.82
CA ASN A 228 -47.29 -19.92 19.23
C ASN A 228 -46.35 -18.76 19.58
N ALA A 229 -46.82 -17.54 19.31
CA ALA A 229 -46.12 -16.31 19.71
C ALA A 229 -47.05 -15.42 20.54
N SER A 230 -46.49 -14.80 21.58
CA SER A 230 -47.17 -13.77 22.37
C SER A 230 -46.38 -12.46 22.22
N VAL A 231 -47.08 -11.37 21.93
CA VAL A 231 -46.48 -10.03 21.78
C VAL A 231 -46.91 -9.18 22.97
N LEU A 232 -45.94 -8.54 23.62
CA LEU A 232 -46.18 -7.61 24.74
C LEU A 232 -45.94 -6.19 24.26
N PHE A 233 -46.97 -5.34 24.37
CA PHE A 233 -46.85 -3.91 24.16
C PHE A 233 -46.71 -3.21 25.50
N LEU A 234 -45.68 -2.37 25.64
CA LEU A 234 -45.42 -1.56 26.84
C LEU A 234 -45.34 -0.10 26.40
N ASP A 235 -45.99 0.78 27.16
CA ASP A 235 -45.90 2.22 26.99
C ASP A 235 -45.57 2.86 28.35
N LEU A 236 -44.81 3.94 28.32
CA LEU A 236 -44.42 4.69 29.51
C LEU A 236 -45.46 5.77 29.79
N ALA A 237 -46.33 5.52 30.76
CA ALA A 237 -47.32 6.49 31.19
C ALA A 237 -46.66 7.79 31.67
N GLY A 238 -47.12 8.93 31.14
CA GLY A 238 -46.59 10.24 31.52
C GLY A 238 -45.22 10.61 30.89
N SER A 239 -44.76 9.87 29.88
CA SER A 239 -43.51 10.13 29.16
C SER A 239 -43.39 11.58 28.65
N THR A 240 -44.47 12.16 28.12
CA THR A 240 -44.49 13.56 27.63
C THR A 240 -44.22 14.57 28.75
N ALA A 241 -44.82 14.38 29.92
CA ALA A 241 -44.59 15.25 31.07
C ALA A 241 -43.17 15.10 31.60
N LEU A 242 -42.65 13.88 31.66
CA LEU A 242 -41.28 13.59 32.09
C LEU A 242 -40.24 14.23 31.15
N ALA A 243 -40.47 14.15 29.83
CA ALA A 243 -39.62 14.79 28.82
C ALA A 243 -39.65 16.32 28.88
N SER A 244 -40.74 16.92 29.38
CA SER A 244 -40.84 18.39 29.55
C SER A 244 -40.06 18.93 30.75
N HIS A 245 -39.72 18.06 31.71
CA HIS A 245 -39.04 18.45 32.95
C HIS A 245 -37.57 18.00 33.02
N LEU A 246 -37.14 17.07 32.15
CA LEU A 246 -35.76 16.59 32.07
C LEU A 246 -35.02 17.22 30.88
N SER A 247 -33.70 17.36 31.01
CA SER A 247 -32.87 17.63 29.83
C SER A 247 -32.87 16.41 28.90
N PRO A 248 -32.66 16.61 27.58
CA PRO A 248 -32.63 15.51 26.62
C PRO A 248 -31.66 14.39 27.00
N ASP A 249 -30.46 14.73 27.48
CA ASP A 249 -29.44 13.75 27.88
C ASP A 249 -29.91 12.90 29.08
N LEU A 250 -30.56 13.53 30.07
CA LEU A 250 -31.07 12.83 31.25
C LEU A 250 -32.25 11.91 30.89
N PHE A 251 -33.13 12.34 29.98
CA PHE A 251 -34.25 11.52 29.53
C PHE A 251 -33.78 10.29 28.73
N VAL A 252 -32.81 10.46 27.83
CA VAL A 252 -32.22 9.34 27.07
C VAL A 252 -31.48 8.38 28.01
N SER A 253 -30.74 8.89 28.99
CA SER A 253 -30.06 8.05 29.98
C SER A 253 -31.05 7.23 30.83
N PHE A 254 -32.16 7.84 31.25
CA PHE A 254 -33.24 7.14 31.95
C PHE A 254 -33.83 6.00 31.11
N LEU A 255 -34.14 6.26 29.83
CA LEU A 255 -34.65 5.23 28.93
C LEU A 255 -33.64 4.10 28.74
N ASN A 256 -32.36 4.43 28.56
CA ASN A 256 -31.31 3.44 28.38
C ASN A 256 -31.19 2.50 29.61
N ASP A 257 -31.21 3.04 30.83
CA ASP A 257 -31.17 2.20 32.05
C ASP A 257 -32.42 1.32 32.17
N MET A 258 -33.60 1.86 31.89
CA MET A 258 -34.86 1.11 31.93
C MET A 258 -34.86 -0.06 30.94
N PHE A 259 -34.51 0.20 29.67
CA PHE A 259 -34.48 -0.83 28.63
C PHE A 259 -33.36 -1.86 28.87
N THR A 260 -32.19 -1.44 29.33
CA THR A 260 -31.10 -2.37 29.70
C THR A 260 -31.55 -3.37 30.77
N ARG A 261 -32.23 -2.90 31.83
CA ARG A 261 -32.74 -3.80 32.89
C ARG A 261 -33.83 -4.75 32.39
N LEU A 262 -34.64 -4.32 31.44
CA LEU A 262 -35.64 -5.17 30.78
C LEU A 262 -34.96 -6.26 29.95
N ASP A 263 -33.95 -5.90 29.16
CA ASP A 263 -33.18 -6.83 28.34
C ASP A 263 -32.46 -7.88 29.20
N ASP A 264 -31.85 -7.48 30.31
CA ASP A 264 -31.22 -8.40 31.27
C ASP A 264 -32.20 -9.46 31.80
N ARG A 265 -33.41 -9.02 32.18
CA ARG A 265 -34.45 -9.95 32.65
C ARG A 265 -34.95 -10.86 31.53
N SER A 266 -35.10 -10.34 30.32
CA SER A 266 -35.50 -11.11 29.14
C SER A 266 -34.47 -12.22 28.84
N ASN A 267 -33.18 -11.86 28.77
CA ASN A 267 -32.08 -12.80 28.53
C ASN A 267 -31.96 -13.87 29.65
N ALA A 268 -32.19 -13.50 30.91
CA ALA A 268 -32.22 -14.45 32.02
C ALA A 268 -33.37 -15.47 31.91
N LEU A 269 -34.53 -15.06 31.39
CA LEU A 269 -35.67 -15.96 31.18
C LEU A 269 -35.44 -16.89 29.96
N VAL A 270 -34.90 -16.36 28.87
CA VAL A 270 -34.56 -17.14 27.65
C VAL A 270 -33.51 -18.21 27.97
N SER A 271 -32.43 -17.86 28.67
CA SER A 271 -31.37 -18.80 29.06
C SER A 271 -31.85 -19.90 30.00
N ARG A 272 -32.76 -19.61 30.94
CA ARG A 272 -33.39 -20.61 31.81
C ARG A 272 -34.27 -21.58 31.03
N LYS A 273 -35.00 -21.09 30.02
CA LYS A 273 -35.86 -21.93 29.17
C LYS A 273 -35.05 -22.85 28.26
N SER A 274 -33.97 -22.34 27.66
CA SER A 274 -32.99 -23.12 26.86
C SER A 274 -32.32 -24.23 27.68
N ARG A 275 -31.86 -23.93 28.91
CA ARG A 275 -31.27 -24.96 29.79
C ARG A 275 -32.26 -26.06 30.18
N ARG A 276 -33.52 -25.72 30.47
CA ARG A 276 -34.56 -26.72 30.81
C ARG A 276 -34.92 -27.62 29.63
N GLN A 277 -34.92 -27.11 28.40
CA GLN A 277 -35.13 -27.95 27.21
C GLN A 277 -33.94 -28.87 26.94
N ALA A 278 -32.69 -28.41 27.14
CA ALA A 278 -31.52 -29.27 27.03
C ALA A 278 -31.52 -30.40 28.08
N THR A 279 -31.99 -30.17 29.31
CA THR A 279 -32.08 -31.23 30.33
C THR A 279 -33.23 -32.22 30.07
N ALA A 280 -34.29 -31.79 29.38
CA ALA A 280 -35.41 -32.66 28.99
C ALA A 280 -35.12 -33.54 27.74
N ILE A 281 -34.01 -33.32 27.04
CA ILE A 281 -33.56 -34.14 25.90
C ILE A 281 -32.64 -35.30 26.35
N TRP A 282 -32.16 -35.28 27.60
CA TRP A 282 -31.28 -36.30 28.18
C TRP A 282 -31.91 -37.11 29.33
N LEU A 283 -33.23 -37.05 29.48
CA LEU A 283 -34.04 -37.89 30.37
C LEU A 283 -35.10 -38.61 29.54
#